data_AF-A0A6P0RQW9-F1
#
_entry.id   AF-A0A6P0RQW9-F1
#
_cell.length_a   1.000
_cell.length_b   1.000
_cell.length_c   1.000
_cell.angle_alpha   90.00
_cell.angle_beta   90.00
_cell.angle_gamma   90.00
#
_symmetry.space_group_name_H-M   'P 1'
#
loop_
_entity.id
_entity.type
_entity.pdbx_description
1 polymer ?
#
loop_
_entity_poly.entity_id
_entity_poly.type
_entity_poly.pdbx_seq_one_letter_code
_entity_poly.pdbx_strand_id
1 'polypeptide(L)'
;MVLAAFFLPHGHCYLWKPGLLGLHLISDGLTALAYYSIPLMLLYFVYQRRDIPFNRIFQLFSVFIFACGTTHVLEIWTLWHPSYWLSGSIKAVTAVVSIYTAISLFPLIPQALALPSLETANQRLEQEVKQRQQTEETLRESEQCFRLAFNDASIGMALVSPDGHFLEVNKALCRIVGYSEEELLGKTFQEITHPDDLQTDLDYVHQVLAGEILTYQMEKRYFHC
;
A
#
# COMPACT_ATOMS: atom_id res chain seq x y z
N MET A 1 -15.51 -57.18 23.07
CA MET A 1 -14.13 -56.96 23.56
C MET A 1 -13.23 -58.12 23.09
N VAL A 2 -13.05 -58.31 21.77
CA VAL A 2 -12.19 -59.37 21.17
C VAL A 2 -11.65 -58.87 19.82
N LEU A 3 -10.89 -57.77 19.80
CA LEU A 3 -10.20 -57.29 18.58
C LEU A 3 -8.76 -56.81 18.83
N ALA A 4 -8.23 -56.93 20.06
CA ALA A 4 -6.87 -56.47 20.40
C ALA A 4 -5.80 -57.59 20.37
N ALA A 5 -6.15 -58.82 19.96
CA ALA A 5 -5.31 -60.00 20.18
C ALA A 5 -4.38 -60.42 19.01
N PHE A 6 -4.17 -59.58 17.97
CA PHE A 6 -3.45 -60.03 16.76
C PHE A 6 -2.18 -59.27 16.38
N PHE A 7 -1.77 -58.27 17.15
CA PHE A 7 -0.61 -57.46 16.79
C PHE A 7 0.46 -57.46 17.88
N LEU A 8 1.70 -57.76 17.49
CA LEU A 8 2.87 -57.71 18.36
C LEU A 8 3.41 -56.28 18.42
N PRO A 9 3.84 -55.76 19.59
CA PRO A 9 4.55 -54.48 19.68
C PRO A 9 5.86 -54.51 18.88
N HIS A 10 6.31 -53.34 18.39
CA HIS A 10 7.58 -53.24 17.65
C HIS A 10 8.79 -53.70 18.48
N GLY A 11 8.75 -53.58 19.81
CA GLY A 11 9.82 -54.09 20.68
C GLY A 11 10.08 -55.58 20.51
N HIS A 12 9.04 -56.38 20.22
CA HIS A 12 9.18 -57.80 19.93
C HIS A 12 9.82 -58.05 18.56
N CYS A 13 9.53 -57.23 17.56
CA CYS A 13 10.20 -57.28 16.26
C CYS A 13 11.69 -56.95 16.37
N TYR A 14 12.06 -56.05 17.29
CA TYR A 14 13.45 -55.72 17.59
C TYR A 14 14.15 -56.71 18.53
N LEU A 15 13.47 -57.80 18.91
CA LEU A 15 13.95 -58.81 19.86
C LEU A 15 14.43 -58.21 21.18
N TRP A 16 13.93 -57.02 21.55
CA TRP A 16 14.37 -56.25 22.71
C TRP A 16 15.89 -56.01 22.78
N LYS A 17 16.58 -55.96 21.63
CA LYS A 17 18.01 -55.64 21.59
C LYS A 17 18.23 -54.18 22.04
N PRO A 18 18.95 -53.93 23.15
CA PRO A 18 19.00 -52.62 23.78
C PRO A 18 19.62 -51.53 22.88
N GLY A 19 20.62 -51.87 22.07
CA GLY A 19 21.23 -50.91 21.14
C GLY A 19 20.27 -50.44 20.03
N LEU A 20 19.48 -51.36 19.46
CA LEU A 20 18.52 -51.02 18.41
C LEU A 20 17.32 -50.26 18.97
N LEU A 21 16.81 -50.70 20.12
CA LEU A 21 15.71 -50.03 20.81
C LEU A 21 16.10 -48.60 21.26
N GLY A 22 17.29 -48.45 21.84
CA GLY A 22 17.81 -47.15 22.26
C GLY A 22 18.00 -46.19 21.09
N LEU A 23 18.48 -46.70 19.94
CA LEU A 23 18.62 -45.89 18.74
C LEU A 23 17.28 -45.30 18.29
N HIS A 24 16.26 -46.13 18.11
CA HIS A 24 14.92 -45.69 17.69
C HIS A 24 14.28 -44.76 18.72
N LEU A 25 14.34 -45.13 20.01
CA LEU A 25 13.78 -44.32 21.09
C LEU A 25 14.37 -42.91 21.14
N ILE A 26 15.70 -42.80 21.04
CA ILE A 26 16.40 -41.51 21.07
C ILE A 26 16.14 -40.72 19.79
N SER A 27 16.24 -41.35 18.62
CA SER A 27 16.05 -40.65 17.34
C SER A 27 14.63 -40.13 17.18
N ASP A 28 13.62 -40.94 17.49
CA ASP A 28 12.22 -40.51 17.42
C ASP A 28 11.90 -39.47 18.49
N GLY A 29 12.50 -39.58 19.68
CA GLY A 29 12.31 -38.62 20.76
C GLY A 29 12.87 -37.23 20.41
N LEU A 30 14.09 -37.20 19.87
CA LEU A 30 14.71 -35.95 19.39
C LEU A 30 13.93 -35.34 18.22
N THR A 31 13.45 -36.17 17.29
CA THR A 31 12.66 -35.70 16.14
C THR A 31 11.31 -35.14 16.60
N ALA A 32 10.60 -35.83 17.50
CA ALA A 32 9.35 -35.35 18.08
C ALA A 32 9.53 -34.00 18.82
N LEU A 33 10.60 -33.88 19.61
CA LEU A 33 10.91 -32.63 20.31
C LEU A 33 11.08 -31.46 19.34
N ALA A 34 11.89 -31.65 18.29
CA ALA A 34 12.09 -30.64 17.24
C ALA A 34 10.77 -30.29 16.52
N TYR A 35 9.95 -31.31 16.19
CA TYR A 35 8.69 -31.13 15.49
C TYR A 35 7.58 -30.51 16.34
N TYR A 36 7.74 -30.44 17.66
CA TYR A 36 6.87 -29.63 18.51
C TYR A 36 7.44 -28.23 18.78
N SER A 37 8.76 -28.07 18.89
CA SER A 37 9.36 -26.77 19.17
C SER A 37 9.34 -25.81 17.95
N ILE A 38 9.67 -26.30 16.75
CA ILE A 38 9.70 -25.50 15.52
C ILE A 38 8.34 -24.83 15.20
N PRO A 39 7.21 -25.56 15.13
CA PRO A 39 5.93 -24.92 14.81
C PRO A 39 5.50 -23.94 15.91
N LEU A 40 5.85 -24.18 17.17
CA LEU A 40 5.53 -23.27 18.28
C LEU A 40 6.29 -21.94 18.14
N MET A 41 7.57 -21.99 17.76
CA MET A 41 8.36 -20.79 17.43
C MET A 41 7.84 -20.08 16.18
N LEU A 42 7.46 -20.81 15.13
CA LEU A 42 6.88 -20.24 13.91
C LEU A 42 5.54 -19.52 14.20
N LEU A 43 4.65 -20.12 14.98
CA LEU A 43 3.39 -19.51 15.39
C LEU A 43 3.64 -18.25 16.22
N TYR A 44 4.59 -18.29 17.15
CA TYR A 44 4.99 -17.11 17.93
C TYR A 44 5.50 -15.97 17.04
N PHE A 45 6.36 -16.28 16.07
CA PHE A 45 6.89 -15.29 15.11
C PHE A 45 5.78 -14.65 14.27
N VAL A 46 4.87 -15.45 13.72
CA VAL A 46 3.75 -14.96 12.89
C VAL A 46 2.75 -14.16 13.73
N TYR A 47 2.54 -14.57 14.98
CA TYR A 47 1.72 -13.80 15.91
C TYR A 47 2.32 -12.42 16.21
N GLN A 48 3.64 -12.36 16.39
CA GLN A 48 4.36 -11.11 16.66
C GLN A 48 4.43 -10.20 15.44
N ARG A 49 4.53 -10.75 14.22
CA ARG A 49 4.76 -10.00 12.99
C ARG A 49 3.53 -10.05 12.06
N ARG A 50 2.63 -9.06 12.22
CA ARG A 50 1.36 -8.95 11.46
C ARG A 50 1.53 -8.55 9.99
N ASP A 51 2.70 -8.03 9.62
CA ASP A 51 3.02 -7.54 8.26
C ASP A 51 3.57 -8.65 7.34
N ILE A 52 3.30 -9.92 7.67
CA ILE A 52 3.74 -11.04 6.84
C ILE A 52 2.65 -11.37 5.82
N PRO A 53 2.93 -11.25 4.51
CA PRO A 53 2.01 -11.74 3.50
C PRO A 53 1.88 -13.26 3.65
N PHE A 54 0.66 -13.78 3.44
CA PHE A 54 0.38 -15.22 3.45
C PHE A 54 0.50 -15.93 4.83
N ASN A 55 0.14 -15.24 5.92
CA ASN A 55 0.15 -15.80 7.28
C ASN A 55 -0.51 -17.19 7.45
N ARG A 56 -1.57 -17.49 6.69
CA ARG A 56 -2.28 -18.78 6.71
C ARG A 56 -1.39 -19.97 6.34
N ILE A 57 -0.39 -19.76 5.47
CA ILE A 57 0.54 -20.83 5.07
C ILE A 57 1.41 -21.26 6.24
N PHE A 58 1.94 -20.31 7.00
CA PHE A 58 2.75 -20.61 8.17
C PHE A 58 1.95 -21.39 9.23
N GLN A 59 0.64 -21.12 9.34
CA GLN A 59 -0.26 -21.91 10.18
C GLN A 59 -0.43 -23.34 9.65
N LEU A 60 -0.62 -23.52 8.33
CA LEU A 60 -0.71 -24.84 7.70
C LEU A 60 0.59 -25.65 7.89
N PHE A 61 1.75 -25.04 7.66
CA PHE A 61 3.04 -25.67 7.95
C PHE A 61 3.20 -26.02 9.42
N SER A 62 2.72 -25.17 10.33
CA SER A 62 2.81 -25.44 11.76
C SER A 62 1.97 -26.65 12.15
N VAL A 63 0.73 -26.75 11.64
CA VAL A 63 -0.15 -27.92 11.85
C VAL A 63 0.45 -29.17 11.23
N PHE A 64 1.00 -29.06 10.01
CA PHE A 64 1.67 -30.16 9.32
C PHE A 64 2.87 -30.71 10.11
N ILE A 65 3.79 -29.84 10.54
CA ILE A 65 4.99 -30.23 11.30
C ILE A 65 4.59 -30.85 12.65
N PHE A 66 3.59 -30.26 13.32
CA PHE A 66 3.07 -30.81 14.57
C PHE A 66 2.47 -32.21 14.38
N ALA A 67 1.68 -32.43 13.31
CA ALA A 67 1.13 -33.73 12.97
C ALA A 67 2.24 -34.76 12.66
N CYS A 68 3.31 -34.36 11.96
CA CYS A 68 4.50 -35.21 11.81
C CYS A 68 5.13 -35.56 13.16
N GLY A 69 5.25 -34.61 14.09
CA GLY A 69 5.74 -34.86 15.45
C GLY A 69 4.95 -35.94 16.20
N THR A 70 3.61 -35.92 16.07
CA THR A 70 2.75 -36.95 16.67
C THR A 70 3.02 -38.36 16.13
N THR A 71 3.48 -38.51 14.88
CA THR A 71 3.84 -39.82 14.33
C THR A 71 5.05 -40.43 15.02
N HIS A 72 6.09 -39.64 15.34
CA HIS A 72 7.27 -40.12 16.07
C HIS A 72 6.95 -40.50 17.52
N VAL A 73 6.07 -39.75 18.20
CA VAL A 73 5.57 -40.14 19.52
C VAL A 73 4.85 -41.48 19.46
N LEU A 74 4.08 -41.72 18.40
CA LEU A 74 3.39 -42.99 18.20
C LEU A 74 4.32 -44.14 17.86
N GLU A 75 5.39 -43.92 17.09
CA GLU A 75 6.40 -44.96 16.86
C GLU A 75 7.02 -45.40 18.19
N ILE A 76 7.40 -44.46 19.06
CA ILE A 76 7.86 -44.75 20.43
C ILE A 76 6.81 -45.53 21.21
N TRP A 77 5.55 -45.07 21.20
CA TRP A 77 4.45 -45.74 21.89
C TRP A 77 4.26 -47.19 21.39
N THR A 78 4.41 -47.41 20.07
CA THR A 78 4.23 -48.73 19.46
C THR A 78 5.31 -49.75 19.79
N LEU A 79 6.44 -49.32 20.37
CA LEU A 79 7.44 -50.22 20.93
C LEU A 79 6.85 -51.11 22.04
N TRP A 80 5.92 -50.58 22.83
CA TRP A 80 5.25 -51.29 23.93
C TRP A 80 3.78 -51.61 23.65
N HIS A 81 3.08 -50.77 22.89
CA HIS A 81 1.64 -50.90 22.68
C HIS A 81 1.28 -50.96 21.17
N PRO A 82 0.74 -52.08 20.66
CA PRO A 82 0.54 -52.30 19.22
C PRO A 82 -0.66 -51.54 18.62
N SER A 83 -0.70 -50.22 18.76
CA SER A 83 -1.75 -49.33 18.26
C SER A 83 -1.57 -48.97 16.78
N TYR A 84 -1.46 -49.99 15.91
CA TYR A 84 -1.15 -49.83 14.49
C TYR A 84 -2.24 -49.08 13.71
N TRP A 85 -3.51 -49.29 14.04
CA TRP A 85 -4.61 -48.55 13.43
C TRP A 85 -4.50 -47.05 13.69
N LEU A 86 -4.19 -46.66 14.92
CA LEU A 86 -4.01 -45.25 15.29
C LEU A 86 -2.81 -44.62 14.56
N SER A 87 -1.68 -45.33 14.54
CA SER A 87 -0.48 -44.90 13.79
C SER A 87 -0.79 -44.72 12.30
N GLY A 88 -1.47 -45.70 11.69
CA GLY A 88 -1.89 -45.64 10.29
C GLY A 88 -2.84 -44.50 9.98
N SER A 89 -3.85 -44.25 10.84
CA SER A 89 -4.78 -43.12 10.67
C SER A 89 -4.07 -41.78 10.73
N ILE A 90 -3.15 -41.60 11.67
CA ILE A 90 -2.41 -40.33 11.80
C ILE A 90 -1.46 -40.15 10.60
N LYS A 91 -0.79 -41.20 10.14
CA LYS A 91 0.01 -41.15 8.90
C LYS A 91 -0.84 -40.76 7.68
N ALA A 92 -2.05 -41.30 7.55
CA ALA A 92 -2.97 -40.95 6.47
C ALA A 92 -3.41 -39.48 6.53
N VAL A 93 -3.77 -38.99 7.72
CA VAL A 93 -4.12 -37.57 7.94
C VAL A 93 -2.94 -36.67 7.59
N THR A 94 -1.74 -36.99 8.08
CA THR A 94 -0.52 -36.23 7.78
C THR A 94 -0.25 -36.21 6.27
N ALA A 95 -0.42 -37.33 5.55
CA ALA A 95 -0.26 -37.37 4.10
C ALA A 95 -1.26 -36.45 3.36
N VAL A 96 -2.52 -36.42 3.80
CA VAL A 96 -3.53 -35.50 3.24
C VAL A 96 -3.14 -34.04 3.49
N VAL A 97 -2.71 -33.70 4.72
CA VAL A 97 -2.26 -32.36 5.07
C VAL A 97 -1.02 -31.96 4.26
N SER A 98 -0.07 -32.88 4.04
CA SER A 98 1.11 -32.66 3.19
C SER A 98 0.73 -32.30 1.75
N ILE A 99 -0.15 -33.09 1.13
CA ILE A 99 -0.60 -32.88 -0.25
C ILE A 99 -1.33 -31.54 -0.35
N TYR A 100 -2.22 -31.25 0.59
CA TYR A 100 -2.94 -29.99 0.64
C TYR A 100 -1.98 -28.79 0.77
N THR A 101 -0.97 -28.90 1.65
CA THR A 101 0.06 -27.86 1.83
C THR A 101 0.85 -27.65 0.53
N ALA A 102 1.25 -28.73 -0.16
CA ALA A 102 1.95 -28.67 -1.44
C ALA A 102 1.13 -28.01 -2.56
N ILE A 103 -0.16 -28.37 -2.69
CA ILE A 103 -1.07 -27.75 -3.66
C ILE A 103 -1.27 -26.27 -3.34
N SER A 104 -1.39 -25.92 -2.06
CA SER A 104 -1.55 -24.53 -1.61
C SER A 104 -0.31 -23.69 -1.90
N LEU A 105 0.91 -24.25 -1.83
CA LEU A 105 2.15 -23.53 -2.13
C LEU A 105 2.29 -23.11 -3.60
N PHE A 106 1.79 -23.92 -4.53
CA PHE A 106 1.97 -23.70 -5.96
C PHE A 106 1.51 -22.31 -6.45
N PRO A 107 0.29 -21.82 -6.16
CA PRO A 107 -0.14 -20.47 -6.57
C PRO A 107 0.58 -19.35 -5.82
N LEU A 108 1.25 -19.65 -4.72
CA LEU A 108 1.84 -18.67 -3.80
C LEU A 108 3.29 -18.33 -4.13
N ILE A 109 4.04 -19.27 -4.70
CA ILE A 109 5.40 -19.02 -5.20
C ILE A 109 5.43 -17.85 -6.21
N PRO A 110 4.62 -17.82 -7.29
CA PRO A 110 4.66 -16.70 -8.22
C PRO A 110 4.21 -15.38 -7.59
N GLN A 111 3.27 -15.42 -6.63
CA GLN A 111 2.83 -14.22 -5.90
C GLN A 111 3.94 -13.65 -5.01
N ALA A 112 4.69 -14.50 -4.32
CA ALA A 112 5.82 -14.09 -3.50
C ALA A 112 6.96 -13.50 -4.36
N LEU A 113 7.21 -14.07 -5.55
CA LEU A 113 8.21 -13.57 -6.49
C LEU A 113 7.77 -12.27 -7.20
N ALA A 114 6.47 -11.98 -7.27
CA ALA A 114 5.95 -10.74 -7.86
C ALA A 114 6.09 -9.53 -6.93
N LEU A 115 6.30 -9.75 -5.63
CA LEU A 115 6.54 -8.65 -4.69
C LEU A 115 7.89 -7.98 -5.02
N PRO A 116 7.92 -6.64 -5.15
CA PRO A 116 9.16 -5.93 -5.41
C PRO A 116 10.12 -6.13 -4.24
N SER A 117 11.42 -6.21 -4.55
CA SER A 117 12.43 -6.16 -3.50
C SER A 117 12.37 -4.79 -2.80
N LEU A 118 12.76 -4.76 -1.53
CA LEU A 118 12.80 -3.52 -0.76
C LEU A 118 13.69 -2.47 -1.44
N GLU A 119 14.78 -2.90 -2.07
CA GLU A 119 15.68 -2.04 -2.82
C GLU A 119 15.00 -1.40 -4.03
N THR A 120 14.26 -2.18 -4.83
CA THR A 120 13.50 -1.63 -5.96
C THR A 120 12.39 -0.69 -5.50
N ALA A 121 11.72 -1.00 -4.38
CA ALA A 121 10.70 -0.11 -3.82
C ALA A 121 11.30 1.22 -3.37
N ASN A 122 12.45 1.20 -2.69
CA ASN A 122 13.16 2.40 -2.27
C ASN A 122 13.64 3.24 -3.46
N GLN A 123 14.23 2.61 -4.48
CA GLN A 123 14.65 3.31 -5.71
C GLN A 123 13.48 3.99 -6.42
N ARG A 124 12.32 3.34 -6.50
CA ARG A 124 11.10 3.95 -7.07
C ARG A 124 10.63 5.14 -6.25
N LEU A 125 10.65 5.03 -4.92
CA LEU A 125 10.26 6.11 -4.03
C LEU A 125 11.20 7.31 -4.16
N GLU A 126 12.50 7.08 -4.23
CA GLU A 126 13.50 8.12 -4.46
C GLU A 126 13.30 8.84 -5.80
N GLN A 127 13.00 8.08 -6.86
CA GLN A 127 12.67 8.65 -8.17
C GLN A 127 11.40 9.49 -8.13
N GLU A 128 10.35 9.02 -7.44
CA GLU A 128 9.11 9.77 -7.30
C GLU A 128 9.31 11.06 -6.49
N VAL A 129 10.06 11.01 -5.40
CA VAL A 129 10.42 12.18 -4.59
C VAL A 129 11.19 13.19 -5.44
N LYS A 130 12.20 12.73 -6.19
CA LYS A 130 12.98 13.60 -7.08
C LYS A 130 12.09 14.27 -8.15
N GLN A 131 11.20 13.50 -8.77
CA GLN A 131 10.28 14.02 -9.78
C GLN A 131 9.32 15.08 -9.19
N ARG A 132 8.79 14.83 -7.99
CA ARG A 132 7.93 15.79 -7.28
C ARG A 132 8.68 17.07 -6.97
N GLN A 133 9.91 16.97 -6.44
CA GLN A 133 10.74 18.14 -6.14
C GLN A 133 11.04 18.97 -7.38
N GLN A 134 11.37 18.34 -8.51
CA GLN A 134 11.60 19.05 -9.77
C GLN A 134 10.35 19.78 -10.28
N THR A 135 9.18 19.15 -10.13
CA THR A 135 7.90 19.76 -10.53
C THR A 135 7.56 20.95 -9.63
N GLU A 136 7.78 20.82 -8.31
CA GLU A 136 7.56 21.89 -7.34
C GLU A 136 8.52 23.08 -7.57
N GLU A 137 9.79 22.81 -7.87
CA GLU A 137 10.78 23.84 -8.20
C GLU A 137 10.40 24.59 -9.48
N THR A 138 10.03 23.87 -10.54
CA THR A 138 9.59 24.48 -11.80
C THR A 138 8.32 25.32 -11.60
N LEU A 139 7.37 24.84 -10.80
CA LEU A 139 6.16 25.59 -10.47
C LEU A 139 6.50 26.88 -9.72
N ARG A 140 7.40 26.79 -8.73
CA ARG A 140 7.84 27.93 -7.93
C ARG A 140 8.56 28.97 -8.79
N GLU A 141 9.45 28.55 -9.68
CA GLU A 141 10.13 29.44 -10.62
C GLU A 141 9.13 30.13 -11.56
N SER A 142 8.17 29.39 -12.11
CA SER A 142 7.11 29.95 -12.95
C SER A 142 6.25 30.96 -12.20
N GLU A 143 5.88 30.66 -10.95
CA GLU A 143 5.09 31.55 -10.11
C GLU A 143 5.87 32.83 -9.78
N GLN A 144 7.16 32.71 -9.45
CA GLN A 144 8.01 33.87 -9.20
C GLN A 144 8.18 34.73 -10.45
N CYS A 145 8.41 34.10 -11.60
CA CYS A 145 8.51 34.81 -12.88
C CYS A 145 7.20 35.54 -13.21
N PHE A 146 6.04 34.87 -13.05
CA PHE A 146 4.73 35.49 -13.21
C PHE A 146 4.55 36.68 -12.26
N ARG A 147 4.82 36.50 -10.95
CA ARG A 147 4.67 37.57 -9.95
C ARG A 147 5.54 38.78 -10.27
N LEU A 148 6.77 38.58 -10.72
CA LEU A 148 7.67 39.66 -11.11
C LEU A 148 7.17 40.36 -12.38
N ALA A 149 6.87 39.60 -13.43
CA ALA A 149 6.36 40.15 -14.68
C ALA A 149 5.04 40.89 -14.51
N PHE A 150 4.14 40.37 -13.66
CA PHE A 150 2.85 40.97 -13.38
C PHE A 150 2.98 42.28 -12.59
N ASN A 151 3.76 42.27 -11.50
CA ASN A 151 3.87 43.42 -10.58
C ASN A 151 4.75 44.55 -11.08
N ASP A 152 5.82 44.25 -11.84
CA ASP A 152 6.78 45.24 -12.30
C ASP A 152 6.45 45.81 -13.68
N ALA A 153 5.42 45.28 -14.35
CA ALA A 153 4.92 45.85 -15.61
C ALA A 153 4.48 47.31 -15.42
N SER A 154 4.83 48.14 -16.40
CA SER A 154 4.42 49.55 -16.45
C SER A 154 2.98 49.75 -16.94
N ILE A 155 2.34 48.70 -17.45
CA ILE A 155 0.94 48.67 -17.86
C ILE A 155 0.05 48.17 -16.73
N GLY A 156 -1.15 48.73 -16.60
CA GLY A 156 -2.15 48.24 -15.66
C GLY A 156 -2.65 46.86 -16.07
N MET A 157 -2.58 45.89 -15.16
CA MET A 157 -3.06 44.53 -15.38
C MET A 157 -3.91 44.08 -14.20
N ALA A 158 -4.92 43.27 -14.50
CA ALA A 158 -5.78 42.62 -13.53
C ALA A 158 -6.13 41.21 -14.00
N LEU A 159 -6.25 40.30 -13.04
CA LEU A 159 -7.01 39.07 -13.19
C LEU A 159 -8.42 39.32 -12.64
N VAL A 160 -9.42 38.97 -13.42
CA VAL A 160 -10.82 39.24 -13.12
C VAL A 160 -11.60 37.93 -13.20
N SER A 161 -12.48 37.68 -12.23
CA SER A 161 -13.37 36.52 -12.27
C SER A 161 -14.41 36.66 -13.39
N PRO A 162 -15.07 35.56 -13.83
CA PRO A 162 -16.16 35.65 -14.79
C PRO A 162 -17.31 36.57 -14.36
N ASP A 163 -17.52 36.73 -13.05
CA ASP A 163 -18.54 37.64 -12.48
C ASP A 163 -18.05 39.10 -12.39
N GLY A 164 -16.78 39.36 -12.70
CA GLY A 164 -16.19 40.69 -12.75
C GLY A 164 -15.43 41.14 -11.51
N HIS A 165 -15.29 40.29 -10.49
CA HIS A 165 -14.50 40.60 -9.30
C HIS A 165 -13.01 40.62 -9.61
N PHE A 166 -12.29 41.61 -9.10
CA PHE A 166 -10.83 41.62 -9.19
C PHE A 166 -10.25 40.51 -8.29
N LEU A 167 -9.45 39.62 -8.88
CA LEU A 167 -8.77 38.52 -8.19
C LEU A 167 -7.31 38.87 -7.85
N GLU A 168 -6.65 39.58 -8.76
CA GLU A 168 -5.28 40.08 -8.58
C GLU A 168 -5.12 41.35 -9.42
N VAL A 169 -4.45 42.38 -8.90
CA VAL A 169 -4.21 43.63 -9.60
C VAL A 169 -2.77 44.07 -9.40
N ASN A 170 -2.15 44.62 -10.43
CA ASN A 170 -0.76 45.09 -10.30
C ASN A 170 -0.69 46.55 -9.82
N LYS A 171 0.51 46.95 -9.37
CA LYS A 171 0.78 48.31 -8.87
C LYS A 171 0.52 49.40 -9.92
N ALA A 172 0.73 49.09 -11.20
CA ALA A 172 0.49 50.05 -12.27
C ALA A 172 -1.01 50.35 -12.45
N LEU A 173 -1.87 49.34 -12.39
CA LEU A 173 -3.32 49.53 -12.48
C LEU A 173 -3.80 50.42 -11.33
N CYS A 174 -3.42 50.08 -10.09
CA CYS A 174 -3.73 50.86 -8.89
C CYS A 174 -3.41 52.36 -9.08
N ARG A 175 -2.22 52.68 -9.61
CA ARG A 175 -1.81 54.06 -9.91
C ARG A 175 -2.63 54.72 -11.02
N ILE A 176 -3.03 53.97 -12.05
CA ILE A 176 -3.81 54.50 -13.18
C ILE A 176 -5.24 54.84 -12.73
N VAL A 177 -5.88 53.97 -11.95
CA VAL A 177 -7.28 54.15 -11.54
C VAL A 177 -7.43 54.89 -10.21
N GLY A 178 -6.37 55.06 -9.42
CA GLY A 178 -6.39 55.82 -8.16
C GLY A 178 -6.80 55.02 -6.92
N TYR A 179 -7.07 53.72 -7.07
CA TYR A 179 -7.46 52.84 -5.96
C TYR A 179 -6.28 52.05 -5.41
N SER A 180 -6.34 51.70 -4.13
CA SER A 180 -5.43 50.71 -3.54
C SER A 180 -5.79 49.28 -3.98
N GLU A 181 -4.84 48.36 -3.86
CA GLU A 181 -5.05 46.94 -4.16
C GLU A 181 -6.20 46.35 -3.33
N GLU A 182 -6.23 46.62 -2.02
CA GLU A 182 -7.29 46.15 -1.12
C GLU A 182 -8.68 46.65 -1.54
N GLU A 183 -8.78 47.91 -1.97
CA GLU A 183 -10.05 48.48 -2.46
C GLU A 183 -10.49 47.86 -3.77
N LEU A 184 -9.56 47.59 -4.69
CA LEU A 184 -9.88 46.95 -5.96
C LEU A 184 -10.29 45.49 -5.76
N LEU A 185 -9.59 44.72 -4.93
CA LEU A 185 -9.95 43.33 -4.63
C LEU A 185 -11.33 43.20 -3.96
N GLY A 186 -11.81 44.27 -3.30
CA GLY A 186 -13.16 44.35 -2.76
C GLY A 186 -14.24 44.78 -3.76
N LYS A 187 -13.90 45.03 -5.02
CA LYS A 187 -14.77 45.59 -6.06
C LYS A 187 -14.88 44.70 -7.29
N THR A 188 -15.81 45.06 -8.17
CA THR A 188 -15.85 44.59 -9.55
C THR A 188 -15.39 45.65 -10.53
N PHE A 189 -14.98 45.24 -11.73
CA PHE A 189 -14.65 46.21 -12.79
C PHE A 189 -15.85 47.08 -13.19
N GLN A 190 -17.08 46.60 -12.96
CA GLN A 190 -18.31 47.34 -13.29
C GLN A 190 -18.46 48.57 -12.40
N GLU A 191 -18.10 48.47 -11.12
CA GLU A 191 -18.23 49.56 -10.15
C GLU A 191 -17.32 50.75 -10.44
N ILE A 192 -16.21 50.53 -11.16
CA ILE A 192 -15.23 51.56 -11.50
C ILE A 192 -15.31 51.99 -12.97
N THR A 193 -16.15 51.37 -13.79
CA THR A 193 -16.33 51.71 -15.21
C THR A 193 -17.44 52.76 -15.36
N HIS A 194 -17.25 53.74 -16.23
CA HIS A 194 -18.25 54.78 -16.49
C HIS A 194 -19.56 54.18 -17.06
N PRO A 195 -20.76 54.63 -16.64
CA PRO A 195 -22.05 54.03 -17.04
C PRO A 195 -22.27 53.92 -18.55
N ASP A 196 -21.86 54.95 -19.31
CA ASP A 196 -21.96 54.96 -20.78
C ASP A 196 -21.14 53.84 -21.45
N ASP A 197 -20.06 53.39 -20.81
CA ASP A 197 -19.12 52.41 -21.37
C ASP A 197 -19.39 50.99 -20.84
N LEU A 198 -20.17 50.86 -19.74
CA LEU A 198 -20.38 49.61 -19.00
C LEU A 198 -21.12 48.54 -19.81
N GLN A 199 -22.23 48.90 -20.47
CA GLN A 199 -23.02 47.91 -21.20
C GLN A 199 -22.23 47.29 -22.35
N THR A 200 -21.50 48.12 -23.10
CA THR A 200 -20.64 47.68 -24.19
C THR A 200 -19.52 46.75 -23.69
N ASP A 201 -18.91 47.05 -22.54
CA ASP A 201 -17.89 46.20 -21.93
C ASP A 201 -18.46 44.85 -21.49
N LEU A 202 -19.65 44.83 -20.87
CA LEU A 202 -20.35 43.60 -20.48
C LEU A 202 -20.69 42.73 -21.68
N ASP A 203 -21.19 43.31 -22.78
CA ASP A 203 -21.50 42.56 -24.00
C ASP A 203 -20.25 41.88 -24.57
N TYR A 204 -19.09 42.56 -24.56
CA TYR A 204 -17.81 41.96 -24.97
C TYR A 204 -17.35 40.86 -24.01
N VAL A 205 -17.43 41.07 -22.70
CA VAL A 205 -17.11 40.04 -21.69
C VAL A 205 -17.98 38.81 -21.91
N HIS A 206 -19.29 38.98 -22.17
CA HIS A 206 -20.19 37.86 -22.46
C HIS A 206 -19.76 37.09 -23.72
N GLN A 207 -19.37 37.77 -24.80
CA GLN A 207 -18.87 37.12 -26.01
C GLN A 207 -17.56 36.35 -25.76
N VAL A 208 -16.65 36.90 -24.95
CA VAL A 208 -15.40 36.20 -24.56
C VAL A 208 -15.70 34.95 -23.74
N LEU A 209 -16.57 35.07 -22.74
CA LEU A 209 -16.95 33.96 -21.86
C LEU A 209 -17.74 32.86 -22.61
N ALA A 210 -18.52 33.24 -23.62
CA ALA A 210 -19.20 32.31 -24.52
C ALA A 210 -18.25 31.64 -25.54
N GLY A 211 -16.99 32.09 -25.64
CA GLY A 211 -16.02 31.60 -26.60
C GLY A 211 -16.26 32.06 -28.04
N GLU A 212 -17.10 33.08 -28.24
CA GLU A 212 -17.40 33.66 -29.55
C GLU A 212 -16.22 34.52 -30.06
N ILE A 213 -15.51 35.16 -29.13
CA ILE A 213 -14.28 35.93 -29.39
C ILE A 213 -13.20 35.54 -28.37
N LEU A 214 -11.93 35.62 -28.76
CA LEU A 214 -10.80 35.28 -27.88
C LEU A 214 -10.35 36.45 -27.00
N THR A 215 -10.40 37.67 -27.54
CA THR A 215 -9.94 38.90 -26.89
C THR A 215 -10.72 40.09 -27.44
N TYR A 216 -10.88 41.15 -26.66
CA TYR A 216 -11.38 42.44 -27.15
C TYR A 216 -10.50 43.59 -26.66
N GLN A 217 -10.57 44.72 -27.37
CA GLN A 217 -9.93 45.98 -26.98
C GLN A 217 -10.97 47.09 -27.13
N MET A 218 -11.07 47.93 -26.11
CA MET A 218 -11.93 49.11 -26.14
C MET A 218 -11.26 50.26 -25.40
N GLU A 219 -11.64 51.48 -25.77
CA GLU A 219 -11.38 52.66 -24.96
C GLU A 219 -12.56 52.85 -24.02
N LYS A 220 -12.29 53.00 -22.72
CA LYS A 220 -13.33 53.25 -21.72
C LYS A 220 -12.83 54.20 -20.64
N ARG A 221 -13.77 54.87 -20.00
CA ARG A 221 -13.52 55.79 -18.89
C ARG A 221 -13.66 55.05 -17.56
N TYR A 222 -12.68 55.22 -16.69
CA TYR A 222 -12.74 54.77 -15.30
C TYR A 222 -13.10 55.93 -14.37
N PHE A 223 -13.82 55.63 -13.30
CA PHE A 223 -13.86 56.51 -12.14
C PHE A 223 -12.48 56.53 -11.48
N HIS A 224 -11.99 57.72 -11.17
CA HIS A 224 -10.73 57.93 -10.46
C HIS A 224 -11.05 58.43 -9.07
N CYS A 225 -10.50 57.78 -8.04
CA CYS A 225 -10.73 58.13 -6.64
C CYS A 225 -9.62 59.03 -6.08
#